data_AF-A0A973JXK4-F1
#
_entry.id   AF-A0A973JXK4-F1
#
_cell.length_a   1.000
_cell.length_b   1.000
_cell.length_c   1.000
_cell.angle_alpha   90.00
_cell.angle_beta   90.00
_cell.angle_gamma   90.00
#
_symmetry.space_group_name_H-M   'P 1'
#
loop_
_entity.id
_entity.type
_entity.pdbx_description
1 polymer ?
#
loop_
_entity_poly.entity_id
_entity_poly.type
_entity_poly.pdbx_seq_one_letter_code
_entity_poly.pdbx_strand_id
1 'polypeptide(L)'
;MSNAKHTVLTAVGELFGKRDPSAVDRWVAVGYRQHSALAADGPEALHGLVSGLPEGFRYEGARVIADGDLVALHGTYHGFGPDPLVG
;
A
#
# COMPACT_ATOMS: atom_id res chain seq x y z
N MET A 1 4.21 -5.44 -19.84
CA MET A 1 4.19 -5.33 -18.36
C MET A 1 3.31 -6.46 -17.84
N SER A 2 3.73 -7.18 -16.79
CA SER A 2 2.83 -8.19 -16.18
C SER A 2 1.58 -7.48 -15.64
N ASN A 3 0.44 -8.17 -15.70
CA ASN A 3 -0.83 -7.65 -15.18
C ASN A 3 -0.68 -7.26 -13.69
N ALA A 4 -0.04 -8.12 -12.89
CA ALA A 4 0.22 -7.90 -11.46
C ALA A 4 0.96 -6.58 -11.17
N LYS A 5 2.02 -6.25 -11.94
CA LYS A 5 2.75 -4.98 -11.75
C LYS A 5 1.83 -3.78 -11.92
N HIS A 6 0.97 -3.79 -12.93
CA HIS A 6 0.05 -2.69 -13.19
C HIS A 6 -1.03 -2.61 -12.09
N THR A 7 -1.62 -3.75 -11.72
CA THR A 7 -2.59 -3.85 -10.62
C THR A 7 -2.04 -3.25 -9.33
N VAL A 8 -0.85 -3.67 -8.90
CA VAL A 8 -0.26 -3.21 -7.64
C VAL A 8 0.10 -1.72 -7.68
N LEU A 9 0.62 -1.22 -8.80
CA LEU A 9 0.92 0.20 -8.94
C LEU A 9 -0.34 1.08 -8.90
N THR A 10 -1.42 0.65 -9.56
CA THR A 10 -2.70 1.36 -9.50
C THR A 10 -3.28 1.32 -8.09
N ALA A 11 -3.30 0.14 -7.46
CA ALA A 11 -3.79 -0.03 -6.10
C ALA A 11 -3.04 0.87 -5.10
N VAL A 12 -1.70 0.87 -5.13
CA VAL A 12 -0.88 1.71 -4.24
C VAL A 12 -1.02 3.19 -4.55
N GLY A 13 -1.16 3.56 -5.82
CA GLY A 13 -1.47 4.93 -6.22
C GLY A 13 -2.79 5.43 -5.64
N GLU A 14 -3.81 4.58 -5.56
CA GLU A 14 -5.10 4.93 -4.94
C GLU A 14 -5.02 4.92 -3.41
N LEU A 15 -4.51 3.83 -2.82
CA LEU A 15 -4.43 3.65 -1.36
C LEU A 15 -3.53 4.70 -0.70
N PHE A 16 -2.32 4.92 -1.21
CA PHE A 16 -1.29 5.73 -0.54
C PHE A 16 -1.00 7.05 -1.25
N GLY A 17 -1.20 7.11 -2.58
CA GLY A 17 -1.06 8.37 -3.33
C GLY A 17 -2.28 9.28 -3.16
N LYS A 18 -3.47 8.74 -3.44
CA LYS A 18 -4.75 9.47 -3.30
C LYS A 18 -5.33 9.41 -1.89
N ARG A 19 -4.80 8.53 -1.02
CA ARG A 19 -5.32 8.28 0.34
C ARG A 19 -6.80 7.87 0.32
N ASP A 20 -7.17 7.04 -0.67
CA ASP A 20 -8.54 6.60 -0.88
C ASP A 20 -8.78 5.24 -0.20
N PRO A 21 -9.50 5.19 0.94
CA PRO A 21 -9.75 3.95 1.64
C PRO A 21 -10.70 3.01 0.88
N SER A 22 -11.55 3.54 -0.02
CA SER A 22 -12.43 2.71 -0.86
C SER A 22 -11.66 1.89 -1.91
N ALA A 23 -10.38 2.19 -2.12
CA ALA A 23 -9.51 1.40 -2.97
C ALA A 23 -9.31 -0.03 -2.44
N VAL A 24 -9.51 -0.26 -1.13
CA VAL A 24 -9.48 -1.60 -0.54
C VAL A 24 -10.53 -2.49 -1.21
N ASP A 25 -11.76 -2.01 -1.40
CA ASP A 25 -12.86 -2.79 -1.98
C ASP A 25 -12.60 -3.22 -3.43
N ARG A 26 -11.74 -2.49 -4.14
CA ARG A 26 -11.41 -2.74 -5.55
C ARG A 26 -10.22 -3.67 -5.73
N TRP A 27 -9.23 -3.56 -4.85
CA TRP A 27 -7.91 -4.15 -5.08
C TRP A 27 -7.52 -5.23 -4.08
N VAL A 28 -8.25 -5.37 -2.97
CA VAL A 28 -7.88 -6.25 -1.85
C VAL A 28 -8.92 -7.35 -1.74
N ALA A 29 -8.47 -8.60 -1.81
CA ALA A 29 -9.35 -9.76 -1.68
C ALA A 29 -9.90 -9.88 -0.24
N VAL A 30 -11.11 -10.43 -0.09
CA VAL A 30 -11.73 -10.70 1.22
C VAL A 30 -10.82 -11.57 2.11
N GLY A 31 -10.05 -12.48 1.51
CA GLY A 31 -9.09 -13.34 2.21
C GLY A 31 -7.68 -12.76 2.33
N TYR A 32 -7.50 -11.44 2.18
CA TYR A 32 -6.18 -10.80 2.25
C TYR A 32 -5.52 -11.03 3.61
N ARG A 33 -4.24 -11.45 3.55
CA ARG A 33 -3.37 -11.69 4.70
C ARG A 33 -2.21 -10.70 4.66
N GLN A 34 -2.13 -9.82 5.66
CA GLN A 34 -0.97 -8.99 5.95
C GLN A 34 0.02 -9.78 6.80
N HIS A 35 1.23 -9.92 6.29
CA HIS A 35 2.32 -10.64 6.96
C HIS A 35 3.24 -9.73 7.77
N SER A 36 3.22 -8.42 7.52
CA SER A 36 4.01 -7.45 8.27
C SER A 36 3.52 -7.36 9.71
N ALA A 37 4.44 -7.54 10.68
CA ALA A 37 4.14 -7.35 12.09
C ALA A 37 3.82 -5.89 12.46
N LEU A 38 4.05 -4.94 11.53
CA LEU A 38 3.82 -3.51 11.73
C LEU A 38 2.41 -3.06 11.35
N ALA A 39 1.58 -3.94 10.78
CA ALA A 39 0.22 -3.64 10.38
C ALA A 39 -0.75 -4.73 10.83
N ALA A 40 -1.95 -4.33 11.22
CA ALA A 40 -3.01 -5.28 11.52
C ALA A 40 -3.47 -6.01 10.24
N ASP A 41 -3.97 -7.22 10.43
CA ASP A 41 -4.37 -8.12 9.34
C ASP A 41 -5.77 -7.82 8.79
N GLY A 42 -5.99 -8.17 7.52
CA GLY A 42 -7.28 -8.13 6.85
C GLY A 42 -7.59 -6.83 6.10
N PRO A 43 -8.56 -6.86 5.18
CA PRO A 43 -8.97 -5.70 4.39
C PRO A 43 -9.52 -4.57 5.26
N GLU A 44 -10.29 -4.88 6.30
CA GLU A 44 -10.85 -3.87 7.22
C GLU A 44 -9.75 -3.10 7.97
N ALA A 45 -8.69 -3.80 8.36
CA ALA A 45 -7.53 -3.17 8.99
C ALA A 45 -6.80 -2.24 8.03
N LEU A 46 -6.60 -2.67 6.76
CA LEU A 46 -6.00 -1.82 5.74
C LEU A 46 -6.87 -0.60 5.43
N HIS A 47 -8.19 -0.76 5.37
CA HIS A 47 -9.14 0.35 5.20
C HIS A 47 -9.01 1.36 6.35
N GLY A 48 -8.96 0.87 7.61
CA GLY A 48 -8.74 1.70 8.79
C GLY A 48 -7.40 2.44 8.74
N LEU A 49 -6.33 1.75 8.30
CA LEU A 49 -5.00 2.35 8.14
C LEU A 49 -5.04 3.50 7.12
N VAL A 50 -5.60 3.28 5.93
CA VAL A 50 -5.68 4.32 4.89
C VAL A 50 -6.55 5.50 5.33
N SER A 51 -7.67 5.22 6.01
CA SER A 51 -8.56 6.25 6.57
C SER A 51 -7.89 7.09 7.66
N GLY A 52 -6.93 6.52 8.38
CA GLY A 52 -6.21 7.17 9.48
C GLY A 52 -4.91 7.87 9.07
N LEU A 53 -4.55 7.90 7.78
CA LEU A 53 -3.34 8.56 7.32
C LEU A 53 -3.40 10.06 7.60
N PRO A 54 -2.37 10.66 8.23
CA PRO A 54 -2.41 12.06 8.62
C PRO A 54 -2.35 12.99 7.40
N GLU A 55 -2.70 14.25 7.65
CA GLU A 55 -2.41 15.32 6.71
C GLU A 55 -0.89 15.40 6.47
N GLY A 56 -0.48 15.50 5.20
CA GLY A 56 0.93 15.50 4.82
C GLY A 56 1.56 14.11 4.63
N PHE A 57 0.82 13.02 4.86
CA PHE A 57 1.29 11.69 4.45
C PHE A 57 1.62 11.66 2.95
N ARG A 58 2.77 11.07 2.61
CA ARG A 58 3.16 10.80 1.21
C ARG A 58 3.94 9.50 1.09
N TYR A 59 3.73 8.82 -0.02
CA TYR A 59 4.53 7.68 -0.44
C TYR A 59 5.35 8.04 -1.68
N GLU A 60 6.66 7.82 -1.60
CA GLU A 60 7.60 8.07 -2.69
C GLU A 60 8.22 6.76 -3.17
N GLY A 61 7.64 6.19 -4.24
CA GLY A 61 8.16 4.97 -4.86
C GLY A 61 9.51 5.20 -5.55
N ALA A 62 10.51 4.39 -5.20
CA ALA A 62 11.84 4.44 -5.79
C ALA A 62 12.05 3.35 -6.87
N ARG A 63 11.51 2.14 -6.65
CA ARG A 63 11.63 1.03 -7.59
C ARG A 63 10.48 0.03 -7.46
N VAL A 64 10.26 -0.70 -8.55
CA VAL A 64 9.24 -1.76 -8.65
C VAL A 64 9.88 -3.00 -9.26
N ILE A 65 9.84 -4.10 -8.52
CA ILE A 65 10.36 -5.40 -8.95
C ILE A 65 9.16 -6.33 -9.10
N ALA A 66 9.07 -7.04 -10.23
CA ALA A 66 7.98 -7.99 -10.48
C ALA A 66 8.56 -9.31 -10.95
N ASP A 67 8.08 -10.41 -10.37
CA ASP A 67 8.43 -11.78 -10.71
C ASP A 67 7.15 -12.64 -10.68
N GLY A 68 6.74 -13.14 -11.84
CA GLY A 68 5.44 -13.80 -12.00
C GLY A 68 4.27 -12.90 -11.55
N ASP A 69 3.53 -13.37 -10.55
CA ASP A 69 2.40 -12.70 -9.90
C ASP A 69 2.80 -11.89 -8.65
N LEU A 70 4.08 -11.94 -8.25
CA LEU A 70 4.60 -11.19 -7.12
C LEU A 70 5.14 -9.83 -7.55
N VAL A 71 4.87 -8.82 -6.73
CA VAL A 71 5.36 -7.45 -6.92
C VAL A 71 5.90 -6.93 -5.60
N ALA A 72 7.14 -6.46 -5.62
CA ALA A 72 7.75 -5.74 -4.52
C ALA A 72 7.90 -4.26 -4.91
N LEU A 73 7.44 -3.38 -4.02
CA LEU A 73 7.66 -1.94 -4.12
C LEU A 73 8.72 -1.56 -3.10
N HIS A 74 9.65 -0.71 -3.50
CA HIS A 74 10.54 -0.05 -2.55
C HIS A 74 10.44 1.46 -2.70
N GLY A 75 10.31 2.15 -1.57
CA GLY A 75 10.09 3.57 -1.50
C GLY A 75 10.16 4.10 -0.08
N THR A 76 9.84 5.38 0.06
CA THR A 76 9.84 6.07 1.34
C THR A 76 8.43 6.48 1.71
N TYR A 77 8.00 6.11 2.92
CA TYR A 77 6.76 6.57 3.52
C TYR A 77 7.05 7.71 4.48
N HIS A 78 6.35 8.82 4.33
CA HIS A 78 6.39 9.95 5.25
C HIS A 78 5.06 10.04 6.00
N GLY A 79 5.10 10.28 7.31
CA GLY A 79 3.90 10.48 8.12
C GLY A 79 3.39 9.25 8.87
N PHE A 80 4.04 8.09 8.77
CA PHE A 80 3.77 6.96 9.70
C PHE A 80 4.43 7.12 11.07
N GLY A 81 5.42 8.00 11.17
CA GLY A 81 6.15 8.30 12.39
C GLY A 81 6.88 9.63 12.26
N PRO A 82 7.68 10.02 13.27
CA PRO A 82 8.45 11.26 13.23
C PRO A 82 9.50 11.25 12.12
N ASP A 83 10.07 10.07 11.84
CA ASP A 83 11.04 9.87 10.78
C ASP A 83 10.42 9.13 9.58
N PRO A 84 10.89 9.39 8.35
CA PRO A 84 10.48 8.63 7.18
C PRO A 84 10.87 7.15 7.29
N LEU A 85 9.95 6.27 6.87
CA LEU A 85 10.16 4.83 6.82
C LEU A 85 10.57 4.43 5.39
N VAL A 86 11.74 3.82 5.24
CA VAL A 86 12.19 3.22 3.97
C VAL A 86 11.89 1.73 3.98
N GLY A 87 11.20 1.25 2.96
CA GLY A 87 10.81 -0.15 2.77
C GLY A 87 10.87 -0.55 1.32
#